data_AF-A0A7T9UHK7-F1
#
_entry.id   AF-A0A7T9UHK7-F1
#
_cell.length_a   1.000
_cell.length_b   1.000
_cell.length_c   1.000
_cell.angle_alpha   90.00
_cell.angle_beta   90.00
_cell.angle_gamma   90.00
#
_symmetry.space_group_name_H-M   'P 1'
#
loop_
_entity.id
_entity.type
_entity.pdbx_description
1 polymer ?
#
loop_
_entity_poly.entity_id
_entity_poly.type
_entity_poly.pdbx_seq_one_letter_code
_entity_poly.pdbx_strand_id
1 'polypeptide(L)'
;MLKQLKEDIQAVFARDPAARNTLEVISNYPGIHALIMHRVAHKLWEKDCKSSARLLSTFSRFATGIEIHPGAKIGKRFFIDHGMGVVIGETAEIGDDVTLYHGVTLGGTTWNKGKRHPTLEDGVIVGAGAKILGPFTVGKGAKVGSNAVVTKEVPAGVTAVGNPARFIYKDKVTENEEEQRRRNYAESIGFQPYATTSDQTDPILEGMRVLLDRIQNNEARMNTLCQRLSLLDPTFKKQNQEEQPFSEEELKIIEEVRRECEAQGSSSKA
;
A
#
# COMPACT_ATOMS: atom_id res chain seq x y z
N MET A 1 -30.04 14.12 -10.33
CA MET A 1 -28.80 14.90 -10.19
C MET A 1 -28.78 15.65 -8.86
N LEU A 2 -29.76 16.51 -8.54
CA LEU A 2 -29.82 17.23 -7.25
C LEU A 2 -29.89 16.29 -6.02
N LYS A 3 -30.74 15.26 -6.05
CA LYS A 3 -30.80 14.25 -4.98
C LYS A 3 -29.44 13.56 -4.76
N GLN A 4 -28.76 13.22 -5.84
CA GLN A 4 -27.46 12.55 -5.79
C GLN A 4 -26.36 13.49 -5.30
N LEU A 5 -26.38 14.77 -5.70
CA LEU A 5 -25.46 15.78 -5.17
C LEU A 5 -25.62 15.95 -3.65
N LYS A 6 -26.86 15.91 -3.14
CA LYS A 6 -27.11 15.93 -1.69
C LYS A 6 -26.50 14.71 -1.00
N GLU A 7 -26.64 13.52 -1.58
CA GLU A 7 -26.02 12.29 -1.07
C GLU A 7 -24.48 12.37 -1.11
N ASP A 8 -23.90 12.89 -2.20
CA ASP A 8 -22.46 13.07 -2.37
C ASP A 8 -21.90 14.07 -1.33
N ILE A 9 -22.59 15.20 -1.09
CA ILE A 9 -22.22 16.18 -0.04
C ILE A 9 -22.31 15.54 1.37
N GLN A 10 -23.36 14.77 1.63
CA GLN A 10 -23.50 14.06 2.92
C GLN A 10 -22.36 13.05 3.13
N ALA A 11 -21.91 12.39 2.06
CA ALA A 11 -20.77 11.47 2.13
C ALA A 11 -19.47 12.20 2.51
N VAL A 12 -19.27 13.44 2.03
CA VAL A 12 -18.13 14.28 2.45
C VAL A 12 -18.15 14.50 3.96
N PHE A 13 -19.27 15.00 4.52
CA PHE A 13 -19.37 15.23 5.97
C PHE A 13 -19.19 13.97 6.81
N ALA A 14 -19.57 12.81 6.29
CA ALA A 14 -19.44 11.54 7.01
C ALA A 14 -18.00 11.00 7.02
N ARG A 15 -17.16 11.40 6.05
CA ARG A 15 -15.83 10.81 5.82
C ARG A 15 -14.66 11.78 6.00
N ASP A 16 -14.92 13.09 5.91
CA ASP A 16 -13.92 14.12 6.08
C ASP A 16 -14.21 14.98 7.33
N PRO A 17 -13.44 14.80 8.42
CA PRO A 17 -13.55 15.61 9.62
C PRO A 17 -13.29 17.11 9.40
N ALA A 18 -12.63 17.50 8.31
CA ALA A 18 -12.32 18.89 8.00
C ALA A 18 -13.50 19.66 7.39
N ALA A 19 -14.54 18.97 6.91
CA ALA A 19 -15.70 19.59 6.29
C ALA A 19 -16.60 20.28 7.33
N ARG A 20 -16.62 21.62 7.34
CA ARG A 20 -17.38 22.39 8.37
C ARG A 20 -18.79 22.75 7.94
N ASN A 21 -19.00 23.11 6.68
CA ASN A 21 -20.30 23.57 6.18
C ASN A 21 -20.48 23.31 4.68
N THR A 22 -21.74 23.30 4.21
CA THR A 22 -22.07 22.90 2.83
C THR A 22 -21.53 23.86 1.78
N LEU A 23 -21.47 25.15 2.10
CA LEU A 23 -20.94 26.16 1.17
C LEU A 23 -19.45 25.95 0.91
N GLU A 24 -18.69 25.62 1.95
CA GLU A 24 -17.28 25.25 1.86
C GLU A 24 -17.08 23.98 1.04
N VAL A 25 -17.90 22.93 1.28
CA VAL A 25 -17.85 21.71 0.48
C VAL A 25 -18.12 22.00 -1.00
N ILE A 26 -19.16 22.78 -1.29
CA ILE A 26 -19.50 23.12 -2.67
C ILE A 26 -18.44 24.02 -3.32
N SER A 27 -17.75 24.88 -2.59
CA SER A 27 -16.81 25.85 -3.17
C SER A 27 -15.39 25.34 -3.27
N ASN A 28 -14.93 24.54 -2.30
CA ASN A 28 -13.50 24.21 -2.13
C ASN A 28 -13.16 22.73 -2.33
N TYR A 29 -14.14 21.85 -2.59
CA TYR A 29 -13.85 20.42 -2.76
C TYR A 29 -13.76 20.06 -4.24
N PRO A 30 -12.55 19.91 -4.81
CA PRO A 30 -12.37 19.57 -6.23
C PRO A 30 -13.00 18.22 -6.59
N GLY A 31 -13.07 17.28 -5.63
CA GLY A 31 -13.75 16.00 -5.80
C GLY A 31 -15.22 16.13 -6.17
N ILE A 32 -15.94 17.04 -5.51
CA ILE A 32 -17.36 17.31 -5.81
C ILE A 32 -17.51 17.98 -7.17
N HIS A 33 -16.65 18.95 -7.50
CA HIS A 33 -16.67 19.61 -8.81
C HIS A 33 -16.44 18.61 -9.96
N ALA A 34 -15.42 17.76 -9.83
CA ALA A 34 -15.10 16.73 -10.81
C ALA A 34 -16.24 15.74 -10.97
N LEU A 35 -16.92 15.36 -9.89
CA LEU A 35 -18.07 14.46 -9.93
C LEU A 35 -19.28 15.08 -10.66
N ILE A 36 -19.61 16.34 -10.38
CA ILE A 36 -20.70 17.04 -11.07
C ILE A 36 -20.41 17.10 -12.57
N MET A 37 -19.21 17.53 -12.95
CA MET A 37 -18.80 17.63 -14.35
C MET A 37 -18.77 16.26 -15.03
N HIS A 38 -18.24 15.23 -14.36
CA HIS A 38 -18.24 13.86 -14.88
C HIS A 38 -19.67 13.36 -15.12
N ARG A 39 -20.61 13.56 -14.18
CA ARG A 39 -22.00 13.10 -14.38
C ARG A 39 -22.68 13.77 -15.58
N VAL A 40 -22.33 15.02 -15.90
CA VAL A 40 -22.78 15.69 -17.13
C VAL A 40 -22.08 15.11 -18.35
N ALA A 41 -20.76 14.95 -18.30
CA ALA A 41 -19.97 14.37 -19.38
C ALA A 41 -20.39 12.93 -19.72
N HIS A 42 -20.71 12.11 -18.71
CA HIS A 42 -21.19 10.74 -18.84
C HIS A 42 -22.52 10.69 -19.60
N LYS A 43 -23.48 11.57 -19.26
CA LYS A 43 -24.74 11.66 -19.99
C LYS A 43 -24.55 12.09 -21.44
N LEU A 44 -23.62 13.01 -21.72
CA LEU A 44 -23.26 13.37 -23.10
C LEU A 44 -22.64 12.17 -23.83
N TRP A 45 -21.79 11.41 -23.13
CA TRP A 45 -21.17 10.20 -23.65
C TRP A 45 -22.20 9.13 -24.01
N GLU A 46 -23.20 8.89 -23.16
CA GLU A 46 -24.30 7.94 -23.42
C GLU A 46 -25.19 8.36 -24.60
N LYS A 47 -25.35 9.66 -24.83
CA LYS A 47 -26.08 10.24 -25.98
C LYS A 47 -25.25 10.33 -27.26
N ASP A 48 -24.12 9.64 -27.31
CA ASP A 48 -23.17 9.62 -28.43
C ASP A 48 -22.54 10.99 -28.79
N CYS A 49 -22.68 12.00 -27.92
CA CYS A 49 -22.02 13.29 -28.04
C CYS A 49 -20.57 13.22 -27.52
N LYS A 50 -19.76 12.31 -28.10
CA LYS A 50 -18.43 11.92 -27.59
C LYS A 50 -17.45 13.08 -27.52
N SER A 51 -17.40 13.94 -28.54
CA SER A 51 -16.49 15.09 -28.58
C SER A 51 -16.76 16.09 -27.45
N SER A 52 -18.03 16.45 -27.24
CA SER A 52 -18.44 17.35 -26.15
C SER A 52 -18.17 16.74 -24.78
N ALA A 53 -18.43 15.43 -24.62
CA ALA A 53 -18.12 14.72 -23.39
C ALA A 53 -16.62 14.72 -23.08
N ARG A 54 -15.75 14.50 -24.09
CA ARG A 54 -14.30 14.56 -23.93
C ARG A 54 -13.81 15.97 -23.62
N LEU A 55 -14.32 16.99 -24.30
CA LEU A 55 -13.96 18.39 -24.03
C LEU A 55 -14.30 18.79 -22.59
N LEU A 56 -15.49 18.41 -22.10
CA LEU A 56 -15.88 18.67 -20.71
C LEU A 56 -15.02 17.90 -19.71
N SER A 57 -14.67 16.64 -19.99
CA SER A 57 -13.75 15.85 -19.15
C SER A 57 -12.35 16.45 -19.10
N THR A 58 -11.82 16.94 -20.22
CA THR A 58 -10.53 17.64 -20.28
C THR A 58 -10.56 18.96 -19.49
N PHE A 59 -11.65 19.73 -19.62
CA PHE A 59 -11.84 20.95 -18.84
C PHE A 59 -11.92 20.64 -17.33
N SER A 60 -12.66 19.60 -16.94
CA SER A 60 -12.74 19.14 -15.55
C SER A 60 -11.35 18.77 -15.01
N ARG A 61 -10.55 18.05 -15.79
CA ARG A 61 -9.16 17.73 -15.42
C ARG A 61 -8.33 18.99 -15.21
N PHE A 62 -8.43 19.96 -16.12
CA PHE A 62 -7.70 21.23 -16.01
C PHE A 62 -8.10 22.00 -14.75
N ALA A 63 -9.39 22.09 -14.45
CA ALA A 63 -9.90 22.87 -13.32
C ALA A 63 -9.66 22.20 -11.95
N THR A 64 -9.65 20.87 -11.88
CA THR A 64 -9.66 20.12 -10.60
C THR A 64 -8.42 19.26 -10.35
N GLY A 65 -7.60 18.99 -11.37
CA GLY A 65 -6.51 18.02 -11.29
C GLY A 65 -6.96 16.55 -11.25
N ILE A 66 -8.28 16.28 -11.36
CA ILE A 66 -8.87 14.94 -11.37
C ILE A 66 -9.26 14.56 -12.80
N GLU A 67 -8.69 13.48 -13.33
CA GLU A 67 -9.02 12.95 -14.64
C GLU A 67 -10.04 11.81 -14.52
N ILE A 68 -11.25 12.03 -15.01
CA ILE A 68 -12.29 10.98 -15.11
C ILE A 68 -12.73 10.89 -16.57
N HIS A 69 -12.52 9.73 -17.17
CA HIS A 69 -13.01 9.49 -18.53
C HIS A 69 -14.55 9.49 -18.55
N PRO A 70 -15.21 10.11 -19.54
CA PRO A 70 -16.68 10.15 -19.58
C PRO A 70 -17.36 8.78 -19.63
N GLY A 71 -16.68 7.77 -20.18
CA GLY A 71 -17.18 6.39 -20.23
C GLY A 71 -17.16 5.63 -18.90
N ALA A 72 -16.43 6.11 -17.89
CA ALA A 72 -16.37 5.45 -16.58
C ALA A 72 -17.75 5.43 -15.93
N LYS A 73 -18.10 4.34 -15.24
CA LYS A 73 -19.36 4.23 -14.52
C LYS A 73 -19.10 4.42 -13.03
N ILE A 74 -19.79 5.38 -12.42
CA ILE A 74 -19.60 5.75 -11.01
C ILE A 74 -20.94 5.70 -10.29
N GLY A 75 -20.97 4.94 -9.19
CA GLY A 75 -22.10 4.83 -8.28
C GLY A 75 -22.41 6.11 -7.48
N LYS A 76 -23.09 5.91 -6.36
CA LYS A 76 -23.51 6.95 -5.42
C LYS A 76 -22.51 7.10 -4.28
N ARG A 77 -22.44 8.31 -3.70
CA ARG A 77 -21.60 8.57 -2.52
C ARG A 77 -20.13 8.20 -2.75
N PHE A 78 -19.69 8.36 -4.00
CA PHE A 78 -18.29 8.23 -4.37
C PHE A 78 -17.56 9.44 -3.83
N PHE A 79 -16.50 9.20 -3.06
CA PHE A 79 -15.75 10.26 -2.41
C PHE A 79 -14.33 10.31 -2.95
N ILE A 80 -13.91 11.49 -3.41
CA ILE A 80 -12.55 11.75 -3.86
C ILE A 80 -11.96 12.78 -2.91
N ASP A 81 -11.03 12.33 -2.06
CA ASP A 81 -10.39 13.18 -1.07
C ASP A 81 -9.06 13.74 -1.59
N HIS A 82 -8.86 15.05 -1.41
CA HIS A 82 -7.81 15.90 -1.99
C HIS A 82 -7.75 15.92 -3.54
N GLY A 83 -7.93 14.77 -4.19
CA GLY A 83 -8.23 14.61 -5.62
C GLY A 83 -7.08 14.80 -6.61
N MET A 84 -6.06 15.60 -6.29
CA MET A 84 -4.97 15.89 -7.22
C MET A 84 -4.32 14.62 -7.78
N GLY A 85 -4.23 14.50 -9.11
CA GLY A 85 -3.57 13.36 -9.76
C GLY A 85 -4.37 12.05 -9.76
N VAL A 86 -5.66 12.08 -9.40
CA VAL A 86 -6.55 10.93 -9.58
C VAL A 86 -6.82 10.72 -11.07
N VAL A 87 -6.69 9.48 -11.54
CA VAL A 87 -6.91 9.08 -12.93
C VAL A 87 -7.84 7.88 -13.00
N ILE A 88 -9.01 8.04 -13.62
CA ILE A 88 -10.03 7.01 -13.79
C ILE A 88 -10.27 6.76 -15.28
N GLY A 89 -9.88 5.59 -15.75
CA GLY A 89 -9.96 5.25 -17.16
C GLY A 89 -11.35 4.86 -17.68
N GLU A 90 -11.46 4.74 -19.00
CA GLU A 90 -12.74 4.66 -19.74
C GLU A 90 -13.68 3.55 -19.26
N THR A 91 -13.16 2.36 -19.00
CA THR A 91 -13.99 1.18 -18.70
C THR A 91 -14.01 0.87 -17.20
N ALA A 92 -13.60 1.83 -16.37
CA ALA A 92 -13.62 1.66 -14.94
C ALA A 92 -15.08 1.63 -14.46
N GLU A 93 -15.37 0.74 -13.53
CA GLU A 93 -16.69 0.64 -12.90
C GLU A 93 -16.48 0.76 -11.41
N ILE A 94 -17.16 1.73 -10.79
CA ILE A 94 -17.00 2.07 -9.38
C ILE A 94 -18.37 1.96 -8.72
N GLY A 95 -18.47 1.12 -7.70
CA GLY A 95 -19.66 0.89 -6.90
C GLY A 95 -20.04 2.06 -6.01
N ASP A 96 -20.99 1.81 -5.11
CA ASP A 96 -21.45 2.80 -4.14
C ASP A 96 -20.46 2.92 -2.97
N ASP A 97 -20.40 4.10 -2.34
CA ASP A 97 -19.62 4.32 -1.11
C ASP A 97 -18.10 4.11 -1.23
N VAL A 98 -17.57 4.09 -2.46
CA VAL A 98 -16.12 3.99 -2.70
C VAL A 98 -15.42 5.31 -2.35
N THR A 99 -14.22 5.21 -1.80
CA THR A 99 -13.36 6.37 -1.48
C THR A 99 -12.01 6.24 -2.16
N LEU A 100 -11.60 7.26 -2.92
CA LEU A 100 -10.24 7.39 -3.46
C LEU A 100 -9.56 8.62 -2.85
N TYR A 101 -8.29 8.45 -2.48
CA TYR A 101 -7.42 9.58 -2.15
C TYR A 101 -6.68 10.11 -3.39
N HIS A 102 -5.96 11.21 -3.24
CA HIS A 102 -5.14 11.81 -4.29
C HIS A 102 -4.14 10.82 -4.92
N GLY A 103 -3.75 11.06 -6.18
CA GLY A 103 -2.74 10.26 -6.90
C GLY A 103 -3.15 8.83 -7.26
N VAL A 104 -4.39 8.42 -6.99
CA VAL A 104 -4.90 7.09 -7.33
C VAL A 104 -5.06 6.93 -8.83
N THR A 105 -4.69 5.77 -9.38
CA THR A 105 -4.92 5.44 -10.79
C THR A 105 -5.70 4.14 -10.93
N LEU A 106 -6.83 4.21 -11.64
CA LEU A 106 -7.60 3.07 -12.13
C LEU A 106 -7.27 2.90 -13.63
N GLY A 107 -6.19 2.19 -13.90
CA GLY A 107 -5.53 2.14 -15.20
C GLY A 107 -5.78 0.84 -15.97
N GLY A 108 -5.53 0.90 -17.28
CA GLY A 108 -5.55 -0.28 -18.15
C GLY A 108 -4.17 -0.88 -18.36
N THR A 109 -4.11 -2.18 -18.65
CA THR A 109 -2.86 -2.92 -18.91
C THR A 109 -2.70 -3.33 -20.38
N THR A 110 -3.73 -3.15 -21.20
CA THR A 110 -3.77 -3.64 -22.60
C THR A 110 -4.17 -2.54 -23.57
N TRP A 111 -3.67 -2.63 -24.80
CA TRP A 111 -4.04 -1.77 -25.93
C TRP A 111 -5.34 -2.18 -26.63
N ASN A 112 -5.90 -3.33 -26.26
CA ASN A 112 -7.11 -3.88 -26.89
C ASN A 112 -8.35 -3.02 -26.59
N LYS A 113 -9.22 -2.90 -27.59
CA LYS A 113 -10.55 -2.32 -27.42
C LYS A 113 -11.40 -3.28 -26.59
N GLY A 114 -11.96 -2.80 -25.47
CA GLY A 114 -12.74 -3.59 -24.52
C GLY A 114 -12.50 -3.20 -23.06
N LYS A 115 -13.08 -3.99 -22.13
CA LYS A 115 -12.86 -3.85 -20.68
C LYS A 115 -11.38 -4.06 -20.38
N ARG A 116 -10.74 -3.02 -19.82
CA ARG A 116 -9.30 -3.01 -19.51
C ARG A 116 -8.94 -2.34 -18.19
N HIS A 117 -9.88 -1.58 -17.62
CA HIS A 117 -9.75 -0.89 -16.33
C HIS A 117 -10.49 -1.67 -15.24
N PRO A 118 -10.13 -1.46 -13.96
CA PRO A 118 -10.67 -2.27 -12.86
C PRO A 118 -12.15 -1.99 -12.58
N THR A 119 -12.74 -2.92 -11.83
CA THR A 119 -14.04 -2.75 -11.16
C THR A 119 -13.81 -2.65 -9.66
N LEU A 120 -14.27 -1.58 -9.02
CA LEU A 120 -14.29 -1.45 -7.57
C LEU A 120 -15.71 -1.69 -7.08
N GLU A 121 -15.91 -2.68 -6.22
CA GLU A 121 -17.21 -2.93 -5.59
C GLU A 121 -17.50 -1.94 -4.45
N ASP A 122 -18.67 -2.06 -3.84
CA ASP A 122 -19.14 -1.11 -2.85
C ASP A 122 -18.20 -0.97 -1.64
N GLY A 123 -18.06 0.25 -1.13
CA GLY A 123 -17.33 0.53 0.11
C GLY A 123 -15.82 0.30 0.03
N VAL A 124 -15.26 0.11 -1.17
CA VAL A 124 -13.80 0.00 -1.36
C VAL A 124 -13.13 1.32 -0.99
N ILE A 125 -12.00 1.24 -0.30
CA ILE A 125 -11.18 2.41 0.06
C ILE A 125 -9.81 2.26 -0.59
N VAL A 126 -9.38 3.27 -1.35
CA VAL A 126 -8.10 3.25 -2.07
C VAL A 126 -7.22 4.40 -1.58
N GLY A 127 -6.15 4.03 -0.88
CA GLY A 127 -5.17 4.94 -0.30
C GLY A 127 -4.41 5.78 -1.33
N ALA A 128 -3.80 6.86 -0.84
CA ALA A 128 -3.14 7.85 -1.67
C ALA A 128 -2.06 7.23 -2.57
N GLY A 129 -2.02 7.64 -3.83
CA GLY A 129 -0.98 7.22 -4.78
C GLY A 129 -1.11 5.77 -5.28
N ALA A 130 -2.09 4.98 -4.83
CA ALA A 130 -2.23 3.58 -5.26
C ALA A 130 -2.54 3.44 -6.76
N LYS A 131 -2.07 2.36 -7.37
CA LYS A 131 -2.25 2.03 -8.79
C LYS A 131 -2.96 0.69 -8.90
N ILE A 132 -4.16 0.67 -9.48
CA ILE A 132 -4.95 -0.54 -9.72
C ILE A 132 -5.03 -0.71 -11.24
N LEU A 133 -4.33 -1.72 -11.75
CA LEU A 133 -4.00 -1.82 -13.17
C LEU A 133 -4.53 -3.14 -13.76
N GLY A 134 -5.62 -3.06 -14.53
CA GLY A 134 -6.16 -4.20 -15.29
C GLY A 134 -7.66 -4.40 -15.11
N PRO A 135 -8.28 -5.27 -15.95
CA PRO A 135 -9.72 -5.51 -15.96
C PRO A 135 -10.16 -6.55 -14.92
N PHE A 136 -9.89 -6.29 -13.64
CA PHE A 136 -10.23 -7.20 -12.56
C PHE A 136 -11.01 -6.49 -11.45
N THR A 137 -11.59 -7.28 -10.55
CA THR A 137 -12.44 -6.77 -9.47
C THR A 137 -11.65 -6.58 -8.16
N VAL A 138 -11.91 -5.46 -7.49
CA VAL A 138 -11.55 -5.22 -6.08
C VAL A 138 -12.84 -5.36 -5.29
N GLY A 139 -12.90 -6.42 -4.49
CA GLY A 139 -14.12 -6.87 -3.83
C GLY A 139 -14.64 -5.91 -2.76
N LYS A 140 -15.91 -6.08 -2.42
CA LYS A 140 -16.66 -5.21 -1.50
C LYS A 140 -15.92 -4.98 -0.19
N GLY A 141 -15.83 -3.71 0.21
CA GLY A 141 -15.19 -3.29 1.47
C GLY A 141 -13.69 -3.56 1.55
N ALA A 142 -13.04 -3.96 0.45
CA ALA A 142 -11.59 -4.11 0.42
C ALA A 142 -10.89 -2.76 0.58
N LYS A 143 -9.67 -2.80 1.11
CA LYS A 143 -8.84 -1.61 1.31
C LYS A 143 -7.56 -1.76 0.51
N VAL A 144 -7.16 -0.73 -0.22
CA VAL A 144 -5.89 -0.68 -0.93
C VAL A 144 -5.01 0.34 -0.21
N GLY A 145 -3.84 -0.08 0.24
CA GLY A 145 -2.88 0.77 0.92
C GLY A 145 -2.31 1.86 0.01
N SER A 146 -1.79 2.92 0.62
CA SER A 146 -1.14 4.01 -0.11
C SER A 146 0.06 3.49 -0.91
N ASN A 147 0.23 4.03 -2.12
CA ASN A 147 1.26 3.63 -3.10
C ASN A 147 1.30 2.13 -3.47
N ALA A 148 0.26 1.35 -3.10
CA ALA A 148 0.18 -0.04 -3.49
C ALA A 148 -0.02 -0.17 -5.01
N VAL A 149 0.58 -1.20 -5.61
CA VAL A 149 0.41 -1.52 -7.05
C VAL A 149 -0.32 -2.85 -7.17
N VAL A 150 -1.63 -2.77 -7.40
CA VAL A 150 -2.54 -3.91 -7.49
C VAL A 150 -2.66 -4.33 -8.96
N THR A 151 -2.29 -5.57 -9.24
CA THR A 151 -2.30 -6.17 -10.60
C THR A 151 -3.15 -7.43 -10.68
N LYS A 152 -3.83 -7.80 -9.59
CA LYS A 152 -4.68 -8.99 -9.47
C LYS A 152 -5.92 -8.69 -8.63
N GLU A 153 -6.94 -9.53 -8.76
CA GLU A 153 -8.19 -9.45 -7.99
C GLU A 153 -7.94 -9.39 -6.49
N VAL A 154 -8.63 -8.47 -5.80
CA VAL A 154 -8.57 -8.33 -4.35
C VAL A 154 -9.87 -8.89 -3.77
N PRO A 155 -9.83 -9.90 -2.88
CA PRO A 155 -11.03 -10.43 -2.27
C PRO A 155 -11.78 -9.40 -1.41
N ALA A 156 -13.07 -9.62 -1.17
CA ALA A 156 -13.89 -8.75 -0.33
C ALA A 156 -13.33 -8.65 1.10
N GLY A 157 -13.35 -7.45 1.68
CA GLY A 157 -12.90 -7.16 3.06
C GLY A 157 -11.39 -7.26 3.31
N VAL A 158 -10.60 -7.65 2.30
CA VAL A 158 -9.14 -7.82 2.42
C VAL A 158 -8.43 -6.47 2.26
N THR A 159 -7.26 -6.34 2.89
CA THR A 159 -6.39 -5.17 2.69
C THR A 159 -5.22 -5.52 1.77
N ALA A 160 -5.08 -4.85 0.63
CA ALA A 160 -3.99 -5.02 -0.33
C ALA A 160 -2.93 -3.93 -0.16
N VAL A 161 -1.66 -4.27 0.09
CA VAL A 161 -0.57 -3.30 0.31
C VAL A 161 0.71 -3.66 -0.44
N GLY A 162 1.58 -2.68 -0.71
CA GLY A 162 2.90 -2.91 -1.31
C GLY A 162 2.91 -2.88 -2.85
N ASN A 163 4.12 -2.98 -3.42
CA ASN A 163 4.37 -3.01 -4.86
C ASN A 163 5.31 -4.17 -5.21
N PRO A 164 4.83 -5.26 -5.85
CA PRO A 164 3.43 -5.54 -6.18
C PRO A 164 2.59 -5.79 -4.91
N ALA A 165 1.28 -5.57 -4.99
CA ALA A 165 0.39 -5.66 -3.85
C ALA A 165 0.22 -7.09 -3.32
N ARG A 166 0.17 -7.22 -1.99
CA ARG A 166 -0.03 -8.46 -1.22
C ARG A 166 -1.23 -8.30 -0.29
N PHE A 167 -1.84 -9.41 0.10
CA PHE A 167 -3.11 -9.43 0.83
C PHE A 167 -2.91 -9.69 2.32
N ILE A 168 -3.28 -8.71 3.14
CA ILE A 168 -3.37 -8.84 4.59
C ILE A 168 -4.79 -9.32 4.92
N TYR A 169 -4.87 -10.55 5.43
CA TYR A 169 -6.10 -11.13 5.96
C TYR A 169 -6.17 -10.85 7.46
N LYS A 170 -7.31 -10.34 7.93
CA LYS A 170 -7.51 -9.94 9.34
C LYS A 170 -7.32 -11.08 10.37
N ASP A 171 -7.37 -12.34 9.94
CA ASP A 171 -7.48 -13.50 10.84
C ASP A 171 -6.38 -14.56 10.71
N LYS A 172 -5.22 -14.25 10.10
CA LYS A 172 -4.09 -15.19 10.07
C LYS A 172 -2.76 -14.53 10.44
N VAL A 173 -2.58 -14.27 11.72
CA VAL A 173 -1.26 -14.43 12.33
C VAL A 173 -1.07 -15.93 12.53
N THR A 174 -0.69 -16.64 11.47
CA THR A 174 -0.08 -17.96 11.68
C THR A 174 1.40 -17.66 11.86
N GLU A 175 1.79 -17.32 13.10
CA GLU A 175 3.21 -17.24 13.44
C GLU A 175 3.80 -18.63 13.20
N ASN A 176 4.55 -18.77 12.11
CA ASN A 176 5.29 -19.99 11.84
C ASN A 176 6.35 -20.13 12.94
N GLU A 177 6.58 -21.32 13.49
CA GLU A 177 7.60 -21.56 14.53
C GLU A 177 8.99 -21.04 14.11
N GLU A 178 9.28 -21.07 12.81
CA GLU A 178 10.49 -20.50 12.20
C GLU A 178 10.56 -18.97 12.30
N GLU A 179 9.46 -18.24 12.16
CA GLU A 179 9.43 -16.78 12.33
C GLU A 179 9.64 -16.39 13.80
N GLN A 180 9.08 -17.15 14.73
CA GLN A 180 9.32 -16.98 16.17
C GLN A 180 10.81 -17.13 16.48
N ARG A 181 11.44 -18.20 15.98
CA ARG A 181 12.86 -18.47 16.17
C ARG A 181 13.74 -17.35 15.57
N ARG A 182 13.39 -16.86 14.38
CA ARG A 182 14.11 -15.76 13.71
C ARG A 182 14.00 -14.44 14.50
N ARG A 183 12.82 -14.10 15.04
CA ARG A 183 12.65 -12.89 15.89
C ARG A 183 13.47 -12.98 17.17
N ASN A 184 13.40 -14.10 17.88
CA ASN A 184 14.15 -14.27 19.14
C ASN A 184 15.66 -14.14 18.92
N TYR A 185 16.16 -14.65 17.77
CA TYR A 185 17.55 -14.45 17.40
C TYR A 185 17.87 -12.99 17.04
N ALA A 186 17.04 -12.34 16.23
CA ALA A 186 17.21 -10.92 15.89
C ALA A 186 17.26 -10.03 17.15
N GLU A 187 16.44 -10.32 18.15
CA GLU A 187 16.50 -9.66 19.46
C GLU A 187 17.79 -9.96 20.23
N SER A 188 18.28 -11.21 20.20
CA SER A 188 19.55 -11.58 20.85
C SER A 188 20.77 -10.85 20.27
N ILE A 189 20.72 -10.47 18.99
CA ILE A 189 21.76 -9.68 18.32
C ILE A 189 21.50 -8.16 18.38
N GLY A 190 20.49 -7.70 19.11
CA GLY A 190 20.13 -6.27 19.19
C GLY A 190 19.61 -5.66 17.88
N PHE A 191 19.24 -6.50 16.91
CA PHE A 191 18.73 -6.07 15.61
C PHE A 191 17.20 -6.04 15.65
N GLN A 192 16.62 -4.85 15.77
CA GLN A 192 15.18 -4.65 15.57
C GLN A 192 14.93 -4.12 14.16
N PRO A 193 14.38 -4.93 13.24
CA PRO A 193 14.10 -4.46 11.89
C PRO A 193 12.93 -3.47 11.94
N TYR A 194 13.27 -2.18 12.00
CA TYR A 194 12.31 -1.12 11.77
C TYR A 194 11.87 -1.21 10.29
N ALA A 195 10.56 -1.26 10.06
CA ALA A 195 9.91 -1.31 8.74
C ALA A 195 9.74 -2.67 8.03
N THR A 196 9.96 -3.82 8.70
CA THR A 196 9.57 -5.12 8.12
C THR A 196 8.28 -5.65 8.76
N THR A 197 7.21 -5.73 7.97
CA THR A 197 6.11 -6.68 8.25
C THR A 197 6.54 -8.05 7.76
N SER A 198 6.14 -9.13 8.44
CA SER A 198 6.47 -10.54 8.14
C SER A 198 6.32 -10.94 6.67
N ASP A 199 5.51 -10.21 5.90
CA ASP A 199 5.18 -10.51 4.50
C ASP A 199 6.04 -9.83 3.41
N GLN A 200 7.13 -9.14 3.79
CA GLN A 200 8.13 -8.66 2.82
C GLN A 200 9.06 -9.81 2.41
N THR A 201 8.87 -10.36 1.21
CA THR A 201 9.91 -11.10 0.48
C THR A 201 10.65 -10.12 -0.44
N ASP A 202 11.46 -9.25 0.16
CA ASP A 202 12.53 -8.59 -0.57
C ASP A 202 13.58 -9.68 -0.89
N PRO A 203 13.96 -9.93 -2.15
CA PRO A 203 14.95 -10.94 -2.50
C PRO A 203 16.32 -10.68 -1.87
N ILE A 204 16.66 -9.41 -1.56
CA ILE A 204 17.85 -9.06 -0.79
C ILE A 204 17.65 -9.44 0.68
N LEU A 205 16.50 -9.10 1.28
CA LEU A 205 16.17 -9.51 2.65
C LEU A 205 16.13 -11.03 2.78
N GLU A 206 15.60 -11.74 1.80
CA GLU A 206 15.57 -13.20 1.73
C GLU A 206 16.98 -13.77 1.55
N GLY A 207 17.81 -13.15 0.72
CA GLY A 207 19.23 -13.46 0.63
C GLY A 207 19.95 -13.27 1.96
N MET A 208 19.70 -12.16 2.66
CA MET A 208 20.24 -11.89 3.99
C MET A 208 19.74 -12.90 5.03
N ARG A 209 18.46 -13.30 4.99
CA ARG A 209 17.90 -14.36 5.85
C ARG A 209 18.61 -15.69 5.63
N VAL A 210 18.77 -16.12 4.38
CA VAL A 210 19.48 -17.36 4.03
C VAL A 210 20.94 -17.32 4.47
N LEU A 211 21.61 -16.17 4.31
CA LEU A 211 22.98 -15.98 4.78
C LEU A 211 23.09 -16.05 6.30
N LEU A 212 22.18 -15.40 7.03
CA LEU A 212 22.12 -15.44 8.49
C LEU A 212 21.87 -16.85 9.01
N ASP A 213 20.89 -17.57 8.45
CA ASP A 213 20.62 -18.97 8.79
C ASP A 213 21.86 -19.85 8.52
N ARG A 214 22.60 -19.59 7.43
CA ARG A 214 23.84 -20.33 7.14
C ARG A 214 24.96 -20.02 8.12
N ILE A 215 25.11 -18.78 8.53
CA ILE A 215 26.10 -18.34 9.53
C ILE A 215 25.81 -19.03 10.87
N GLN A 216 24.57 -19.00 11.34
CA GLN A 216 24.16 -19.68 12.57
C GLN A 216 24.44 -21.20 12.53
N ASN A 217 24.08 -21.85 11.42
CA ASN A 217 24.33 -23.28 11.27
C ASN A 217 25.84 -23.61 11.27
N ASN A 218 26.66 -22.74 10.69
CA ASN A 218 28.11 -22.88 10.72
C ASN A 218 28.67 -22.66 12.13
N GLU A 219 28.16 -21.68 12.87
CA GLU A 219 28.56 -21.42 14.26
C GLU A 219 28.23 -22.60 15.19
N ALA A 220 27.02 -23.14 15.10
CA ALA A 220 26.62 -24.33 15.85
C ALA A 220 27.52 -25.54 15.54
N ARG A 221 27.89 -25.72 14.25
CA ARG A 221 28.84 -26.76 13.83
C ARG A 221 30.23 -26.53 14.39
N MET A 222 30.72 -25.29 14.39
CA MET A 222 32.03 -24.94 14.93
C MET A 222 32.08 -25.19 16.44
N ASN A 223 31.05 -24.78 17.17
CA ASN A 223 30.94 -25.01 18.61
C ASN A 223 30.93 -26.51 18.93
N THR A 224 30.22 -27.32 18.13
CA THR A 224 30.22 -28.78 18.26
C THR A 224 31.60 -29.38 18.02
N LEU A 225 32.33 -28.91 16.99
CA LEU A 225 33.69 -29.34 16.70
C LEU A 225 34.64 -29.00 17.85
N CYS A 226 34.61 -27.76 18.34
CA CYS A 226 35.41 -27.32 19.49
C CYS A 226 35.10 -28.15 20.74
N GLN A 227 33.83 -28.47 20.99
CA GLN A 227 33.43 -29.33 22.11
C GLN A 227 33.99 -30.75 21.96
N ARG A 228 33.94 -31.34 20.75
CA ARG A 228 34.50 -32.67 20.49
C ARG A 228 36.03 -32.68 20.60
N LEU A 229 36.70 -31.65 20.11
CA LEU A 229 38.16 -31.49 20.24
C LEU A 229 38.58 -31.35 21.70
N SER A 230 37.81 -30.63 22.52
CA SER A 230 38.09 -30.51 23.95
C SER A 230 38.00 -31.85 24.72
N LEU A 231 37.27 -32.83 24.20
CA LEU A 231 37.20 -34.18 24.76
C LEU A 231 38.39 -35.06 24.33
N LEU A 232 39.03 -34.75 23.21
CA LEU A 232 40.13 -35.52 22.63
C LEU A 232 41.50 -35.00 23.07
N ASP A 233 41.64 -33.68 23.24
CA ASP A 233 42.86 -33.01 23.65
C ASP A 233 42.66 -32.22 24.96
N PRO A 234 43.22 -32.68 26.09
CA PRO A 234 43.13 -31.99 27.38
C PRO A 234 43.83 -30.61 27.39
N THR A 235 44.69 -30.32 26.42
CA THR A 235 45.39 -29.04 26.29
C THR A 235 44.60 -28.01 25.47
N PHE A 236 43.51 -28.43 24.81
CA PHE A 236 42.65 -27.55 24.05
C PHE A 236 41.89 -26.60 24.97
N LYS A 237 42.31 -25.33 24.99
CA LYS A 237 41.60 -24.26 25.69
C LYS A 237 40.29 -23.98 24.96
N LYS A 238 39.18 -24.43 25.54
CA LYS A 238 37.84 -24.02 25.12
C LYS A 238 37.78 -22.49 25.19
N GLN A 239 37.49 -21.81 24.09
CA GLN A 239 37.09 -20.41 24.16
C GLN A 239 35.80 -20.38 25.01
N ASN A 240 35.88 -19.77 26.19
CA ASN A 240 34.68 -19.45 26.96
C ASN A 240 33.88 -18.44 26.13
N GLN A 241 32.89 -18.93 25.39
CA GLN A 241 31.79 -18.12 24.88
C GLN A 241 30.88 -17.78 26.07
N GLU A 242 31.37 -16.98 27.02
CA GLU A 242 30.49 -16.27 27.93
C GLU A 242 29.92 -15.06 27.16
N GLU A 243 28.80 -15.33 26.49
CA GLU A 243 27.63 -14.44 26.35
C GLU A 243 27.78 -12.98 25.87
N GLN A 244 28.77 -12.63 25.05
CA GLN A 244 28.61 -11.43 24.21
C GLN A 244 28.66 -11.79 22.72
N PRO A 245 27.51 -11.71 22.02
CA PRO A 245 27.45 -11.99 20.58
C PRO A 245 28.27 -11.01 19.73
N PHE A 246 28.74 -9.91 20.34
CA PHE A 246 29.57 -8.89 19.71
C PHE A 246 30.64 -8.41 20.69
N SER A 247 31.85 -8.18 20.20
CA SER A 247 32.92 -7.48 20.90
C SER A 247 32.57 -6.01 21.17
N GLU A 248 33.26 -5.37 22.12
CA GLU A 248 33.06 -3.94 22.41
C GLU A 248 33.27 -3.04 21.19
N GLU A 249 34.12 -3.44 20.25
CA GLU A 249 34.37 -2.70 19.01
C GLU A 249 33.18 -2.83 18.05
N GLU A 250 32.62 -4.04 17.92
CA GLU A 250 31.45 -4.30 17.09
C GLU A 250 30.19 -3.60 17.63
N LEU A 251 30.01 -3.57 18.96
CA LEU A 251 28.92 -2.84 19.60
C LEU A 251 28.99 -1.33 19.33
N LYS A 252 30.19 -0.74 19.32
CA LYS A 252 30.38 0.68 18.97
C LYS A 252 29.99 0.97 17.53
N ILE A 253 30.38 0.09 16.60
CA ILE A 253 30.03 0.22 15.18
C ILE A 253 28.50 0.14 15.01
N ILE A 254 27.85 -0.82 15.68
CA ILE A 254 26.39 -0.97 15.63
C ILE A 254 25.69 0.30 16.17
N GLU A 255 26.19 0.87 17.26
CA GLU A 255 25.61 2.08 17.86
C GLU A 255 25.80 3.32 16.97
N GLU A 256 26.93 3.44 16.29
CA GLU A 256 27.20 4.51 15.33
C GLU A 256 26.25 4.43 14.12
N VAL A 257 26.11 3.25 13.52
CA VAL A 257 25.16 3.00 12.42
C VAL A 257 23.71 3.30 12.84
N ARG A 258 23.34 2.92 14.07
CA ARG A 258 22.01 3.21 14.62
C ARG A 258 21.74 4.71 14.70
N ARG A 259 22.71 5.49 15.18
CA ARG A 259 22.59 6.96 15.26
C ARG A 259 22.44 7.60 13.88
N GLU A 260 23.18 7.12 12.88
CA GLU A 260 23.04 7.61 11.50
C GLU A 260 21.65 7.32 10.92
N CYS A 261 21.11 6.12 11.16
CA CYS A 261 19.79 5.73 10.70
C CYS A 261 18.66 6.54 11.38
N GLU A 262 18.78 6.79 12.70
CA GLU A 262 17.83 7.64 13.44
C GLU A 262 17.87 9.10 12.95
N ALA A 263 19.06 9.63 12.65
CA ALA A 263 19.24 10.97 12.09
C ALA A 263 18.57 11.11 10.71
N GLN A 264 18.73 10.11 9.83
CA GLN A 264 18.09 10.08 8.51
C GLN A 264 16.55 9.99 8.59
N GLY A 265 16.02 9.25 9.58
CA GLY A 265 14.58 9.18 9.84
C GLY A 265 13.97 10.51 10.28
N SER A 266 14.69 11.30 11.09
CA SER A 266 14.24 12.62 11.56
C SER A 266 14.19 13.69 10.45
N SER A 267 15.09 13.60 9.47
CA SER A 267 15.13 14.52 8.32
C SER A 267 13.90 14.38 7.39
N SER A 268 13.22 13.23 7.43
CA SER A 268 11.99 12.99 6.66
C SER A 268 10.71 13.58 7.26
N LYS A 269 10.78 14.17 8.48
CA LYS A 269 9.64 14.76 9.20
C LYS A 269 9.61 16.30 9.18
N ALA A 270 10.44 16.96 8.38
CA ALA A 270 10.43 18.41 8.16
C ALA A 270 9.84 18.74 6.77
#